data_AF-A0A920FUJ5-F1
#
_entry.id   AF-A0A920FUJ5-F1
#
_cell.length_a   1.000
_cell.length_b   1.000
_cell.length_c   1.000
_cell.angle_alpha   90.00
_cell.angle_beta   90.00
_cell.angle_gamma   90.00
#
_symmetry.space_group_name_H-M   'P 1'
#
loop_
_entity.id
_entity.type
_entity.pdbx_description
1 polymer ?
#
loop_
_entity_poly.entity_id
_entity_poly.type
_entity_poly.pdbx_seq_one_letter_code
_entity_poly.pdbx_strand_id
1 'polypeptide(L)'
;MNIEVPSTYEEVIAAAEKIKASGMMENPYAGAFKSGWNLGQEFVNMYLGHGGEFFKSGTAQPNVNNAKGIAALETIKKLTELSNPDFLTQDTNAVKEEWESGNVALMHVWNSAAASLLDDEGDQSIKEDTRLAPSPTVGGGSKPATTLWWDGIGIATNTSDANAEASFRALVGAAQSSDLANNNLMLLYRLIKGYEPGDTAGPVVDAANRGTSPYPSFPPYEPYAWSIKHRACGILTRKRVCRKSVGRC
;
A
#
# COMPACT_ATOMS: atom_id res chain seq x y z
N MET A 1 1.11 19.46 -20.18
CA MET A 1 1.39 20.05 -18.84
C MET A 1 2.82 19.75 -18.31
N ASN A 2 3.65 18.96 -19.02
CA ASN A 2 5.02 18.56 -18.65
C ASN A 2 5.20 18.29 -17.14
N ILE A 3 4.48 17.28 -16.66
CA ILE A 3 4.55 16.79 -15.28
C ILE A 3 5.33 15.49 -15.36
N GLU A 4 6.52 15.47 -14.76
CA GLU A 4 7.31 14.25 -14.63
C GLU A 4 6.69 13.32 -13.60
N VAL A 5 7.05 12.03 -13.66
CA VAL A 5 6.62 11.03 -12.67
C VAL A 5 7.14 11.43 -11.28
N PRO A 6 6.26 11.73 -10.30
CA PRO A 6 6.70 12.16 -8.97
C PRO A 6 7.45 11.06 -8.21
N SER A 7 8.51 11.45 -7.50
CA SER A 7 9.36 10.57 -6.69
C SER A 7 9.23 10.81 -5.17
N THR A 8 8.58 11.91 -4.78
CA THR A 8 8.22 12.22 -3.39
C THR A 8 6.72 12.55 -3.27
N TYR A 9 6.13 12.37 -2.09
CA TYR A 9 4.73 12.74 -1.86
C TYR A 9 4.50 14.25 -1.96
N GLU A 10 5.53 15.07 -1.71
CA GLU A 10 5.48 16.52 -1.97
C GLU A 10 5.34 16.80 -3.47
N GLU A 11 6.06 16.06 -4.32
CA GLU A 11 5.92 16.15 -5.78
C GLU A 11 4.57 15.61 -6.25
N VAL A 12 4.05 14.53 -5.64
CA VAL A 12 2.71 14.00 -5.93
C VAL A 12 1.65 15.06 -5.65
N ILE A 13 1.71 15.69 -4.47
CA ILE A 13 0.77 16.76 -4.07
C ILE A 13 0.87 17.93 -5.04
N ALA A 14 2.08 18.40 -5.34
CA ALA A 14 2.28 19.52 -6.26
C ALA A 14 1.78 19.22 -7.69
N ALA A 15 2.00 17.99 -8.19
CA ALA A 15 1.50 17.55 -9.48
C ALA A 15 -0.04 17.51 -9.50
N ALA A 16 -0.66 16.92 -8.48
CA ALA A 16 -2.12 16.88 -8.34
C ALA A 16 -2.72 18.29 -8.21
N GLU A 17 -2.16 19.17 -7.38
CA GLU A 17 -2.60 20.57 -7.26
C GLU A 17 -2.52 21.30 -8.61
N LYS A 18 -1.45 21.10 -9.39
CA LYS A 18 -1.29 21.70 -10.71
C LYS A 18 -2.35 21.21 -11.70
N ILE A 19 -2.68 19.92 -11.68
CA ILE A 19 -3.73 19.34 -12.54
C ILE A 19 -5.11 19.86 -12.13
N LYS A 20 -5.39 19.95 -10.82
CA LYS A 20 -6.65 20.52 -10.33
C LYS A 20 -6.79 22.00 -10.71
N ALA A 21 -5.75 22.79 -10.50
CA ALA A 21 -5.75 24.22 -10.79
C ALA A 21 -5.86 24.55 -12.29
N SER A 22 -5.49 23.62 -13.18
CA SER A 22 -5.69 23.80 -14.63
C SER A 22 -7.15 23.58 -15.05
N GLY A 23 -8.00 23.05 -14.16
CA GLY A 23 -9.39 22.72 -14.46
C GLY A 23 -9.56 21.44 -15.28
N MET A 24 -8.48 20.69 -15.54
CA MET A 24 -8.55 19.46 -16.33
C MET A 24 -9.19 18.31 -15.56
N MET A 25 -9.07 18.29 -14.23
CA MET A 25 -9.59 17.22 -13.39
C MET A 25 -9.87 17.74 -11.99
N GLU A 26 -11.09 17.53 -11.49
CA GLU A 26 -11.49 18.01 -10.16
C GLU A 26 -10.79 17.21 -9.03
N ASN A 27 -10.61 15.91 -9.22
CA ASN A 27 -10.05 15.00 -8.22
C ASN A 27 -8.85 14.23 -8.79
N PRO A 28 -7.69 14.89 -8.97
CA PRO A 28 -6.58 14.30 -9.73
C PRO A 28 -5.82 13.18 -9.03
N TYR A 29 -6.03 12.99 -7.72
CA TYR A 29 -5.38 11.95 -6.95
C TYR A 29 -6.40 10.94 -6.41
N ALA A 30 -6.04 9.67 -6.38
CA ALA A 30 -6.74 8.67 -5.59
C ALA A 30 -5.77 7.72 -4.87
N GLY A 31 -6.21 7.25 -3.71
CA GLY A 31 -5.51 6.21 -2.97
C GLY A 31 -6.51 5.29 -2.29
N ALA A 32 -6.07 4.08 -1.93
CA ALA A 32 -6.92 3.14 -1.20
C ALA A 32 -7.18 3.66 0.23
N PHE A 33 -8.15 4.57 0.37
CA PHE A 33 -8.45 5.28 1.62
C PHE A 33 -9.74 4.81 2.29
N LYS A 34 -10.32 3.69 1.84
CA LYS A 34 -11.49 3.08 2.48
C LYS A 34 -11.29 2.98 3.99
N SER A 35 -12.31 3.42 4.73
CA SER A 35 -12.25 3.46 6.19
C SER A 35 -11.93 2.09 6.80
N GLY A 36 -11.20 2.08 7.91
CA GLY A 36 -10.74 0.86 8.58
C GLY A 36 -9.36 0.43 8.08
N TRP A 37 -9.27 -0.76 7.51
CA TRP A 37 -7.98 -1.36 7.15
C TRP A 37 -7.17 -0.49 6.18
N ASN A 38 -7.79 0.01 5.09
CA ASN A 38 -7.05 0.65 3.98
C ASN A 38 -6.44 1.98 4.42
N LEU A 39 -7.26 2.88 4.95
CA LEU A 39 -6.79 4.15 5.50
C LEU A 39 -5.76 3.96 6.63
N GLY A 40 -5.99 2.93 7.45
CA GLY A 40 -5.07 2.56 8.52
C GLY A 40 -3.70 2.10 8.01
N GLN A 41 -3.68 1.40 6.87
CA GLN A 41 -2.43 1.01 6.23
C GLN A 41 -1.70 2.20 5.63
N GLU A 42 -2.42 3.11 4.99
CA GLU A 42 -1.80 4.32 4.43
C GLU A 42 -1.15 5.16 5.53
N PHE A 43 -1.76 5.23 6.72
CA PHE A 43 -1.09 5.81 7.89
C PHE A 43 0.20 5.07 8.27
N VAL A 44 0.20 3.73 8.28
CA VAL A 44 1.41 2.93 8.56
C VAL A 44 2.52 3.22 7.55
N ASN A 45 2.18 3.22 6.26
CA ASN A 45 3.11 3.50 5.16
C ASN A 45 3.75 4.89 5.33
N MET A 46 2.92 5.91 5.55
CA MET A 46 3.37 7.30 5.73
C MET A 46 4.18 7.50 7.02
N TYR A 47 3.73 6.89 8.13
CA TYR A 47 4.41 6.99 9.41
C TYR A 47 5.83 6.40 9.33
N LEU A 48 5.96 5.23 8.71
CA LEU A 48 7.27 4.62 8.46
C LEU A 48 8.10 5.42 7.45
N GLY A 49 7.47 6.01 6.43
CA GLY A 49 8.12 6.91 5.48
C GLY A 49 8.76 8.13 6.14
N HIS A 50 8.08 8.72 7.14
CA HIS A 50 8.63 9.77 8.00
C HIS A 50 9.64 9.25 9.05
N GLY A 51 10.05 7.99 8.97
CA GLY A 51 10.99 7.35 9.89
C GLY A 51 10.40 7.08 11.27
N GLY A 52 9.08 6.89 11.36
CA GLY A 52 8.38 6.56 12.58
C GLY A 52 8.73 5.17 13.13
N GLU A 53 8.64 5.01 14.44
CA GLU A 53 8.78 3.73 15.13
C GLU A 53 7.49 3.44 15.89
N PHE A 54 6.95 2.22 15.77
CA PHE A 54 5.66 1.89 16.38
C PHE A 54 5.70 1.83 17.91
N PHE A 55 6.86 1.45 18.45
CA PHE A 55 7.07 1.31 19.87
C PHE A 55 8.30 2.10 20.30
N LYS A 56 8.33 2.52 21.56
CA LYS A 56 9.55 3.11 22.12
C LYS A 56 10.61 2.03 22.25
N SER A 57 11.85 2.38 21.92
CA SER A 57 12.99 1.47 21.98
C SER A 57 13.05 0.67 23.29
N GLY A 58 13.17 -0.66 23.16
CA GLY A 58 13.24 -1.59 24.29
C GLY A 58 11.93 -1.83 25.05
N THR A 59 10.79 -1.36 24.56
CA THR A 59 9.50 -1.49 25.27
C THR A 59 8.35 -1.89 24.35
N ALA A 60 7.25 -2.37 24.94
CA ALA A 60 5.97 -2.55 24.24
C ALA A 60 5.10 -1.27 24.25
N GLN A 61 5.64 -0.11 24.63
CA GLN A 61 4.87 1.13 24.71
C GLN A 61 4.65 1.74 23.31
N PRO A 62 3.41 2.00 22.90
CA PRO A 62 3.07 2.75 21.69
C PRO A 62 3.85 4.06 21.53
N ASN A 63 4.32 4.33 20.31
CA ASN A 63 5.06 5.56 19.99
C ASN A 63 4.49 6.33 18.79
N VAL A 64 3.29 6.02 18.29
CA VAL A 64 2.71 6.69 17.11
C VAL A 64 2.17 8.11 17.35
N ASN A 65 1.86 8.48 18.59
CA ASN A 65 1.36 9.82 18.92
C ASN A 65 2.53 10.78 19.14
N ASN A 66 3.22 11.14 18.06
CA ASN A 66 4.37 12.04 18.05
C ASN A 66 4.35 12.92 16.79
N ALA A 67 5.38 13.77 16.61
CA ALA A 67 5.48 14.67 15.47
C ALA A 67 5.46 13.96 14.10
N LYS A 68 6.02 12.75 14.00
CA LYS A 68 6.02 11.96 12.76
C LYS A 68 4.63 11.39 12.46
N GLY A 69 3.89 10.99 13.49
CA GLY A 69 2.49 10.57 13.35
C GLY A 69 1.59 11.71 12.88
N ILE A 70 1.82 12.93 13.39
CA ILE A 70 1.11 14.12 12.93
C ILE A 70 1.47 14.43 11.47
N ALA A 71 2.76 14.43 11.11
CA ALA A 71 3.20 14.66 9.74
C ALA A 71 2.59 13.65 8.74
N ALA A 72 2.55 12.37 9.11
CA ALA A 72 1.91 11.33 8.31
C ALA A 72 0.41 11.63 8.06
N LEU A 73 -0.32 12.04 9.09
CA LEU A 73 -1.74 12.39 8.96
C LEU A 73 -1.95 13.67 8.14
N GLU A 74 -1.07 14.65 8.26
CA GLU A 74 -1.12 15.89 7.48
C GLU A 74 -0.88 15.62 5.99
N THR A 75 0.07 14.76 5.64
CA THR A 75 0.31 14.31 4.26
C THR A 75 -0.93 13.60 3.70
N ILE A 76 -1.49 12.63 4.43
CA ILE A 76 -2.71 11.92 4.00
C ILE A 76 -3.87 12.91 3.85
N LYS A 77 -4.02 13.86 4.77
CA LYS A 77 -5.07 14.88 4.68
C LYS A 77 -4.96 15.71 3.40
N LYS A 78 -3.76 16.18 3.04
CA LYS A 78 -3.54 16.91 1.78
C LYS A 78 -3.92 16.06 0.55
N LEU A 79 -3.52 14.79 0.54
CA LEU A 79 -3.89 13.87 -0.54
C LEU A 79 -5.41 13.69 -0.64
N THR A 80 -6.11 13.59 0.49
CA THR A 80 -7.59 13.46 0.51
C THR A 80 -8.31 14.73 0.03
N GLU A 81 -7.71 15.91 0.17
CA GLU A 81 -8.27 17.17 -0.36
C GLU A 81 -8.17 17.26 -1.89
N LEU A 82 -7.33 16.41 -2.49
CA LEU A 82 -7.14 16.25 -3.94
C LEU A 82 -7.86 15.01 -4.49
N SER A 83 -8.57 14.28 -3.63
CA SER A 83 -9.29 13.04 -3.96
C SER A 83 -10.80 13.27 -4.07
N ASN A 84 -11.49 12.27 -4.65
CA ASN A 84 -12.95 12.20 -4.61
C ASN A 84 -13.45 12.40 -3.16
N PRO A 85 -14.45 13.29 -2.90
CA PRO A 85 -14.99 13.50 -1.56
C PRO A 85 -15.45 12.23 -0.83
N ASP A 86 -15.79 11.17 -1.58
CA ASP A 86 -16.17 9.86 -1.07
C ASP A 86 -14.98 8.86 -0.93
N PHE A 87 -13.73 9.35 -0.90
CA PHE A 87 -12.50 8.54 -0.77
C PHE A 87 -12.53 7.50 0.36
N LEU A 88 -13.32 7.73 1.42
CA LEU A 88 -13.49 6.78 2.53
C LEU A 88 -14.23 5.48 2.14
N THR A 89 -14.72 5.39 0.91
CA THR A 89 -15.34 4.21 0.34
C THR A 89 -14.41 3.47 -0.63
N GLN A 90 -13.32 4.12 -1.07
CA GLN A 90 -12.47 3.65 -2.14
C GLN A 90 -11.36 2.73 -1.62
N ASP A 91 -11.50 1.43 -1.85
CA ASP A 91 -10.39 0.48 -1.73
C ASP A 91 -9.64 0.36 -3.05
N THR A 92 -8.64 -0.51 -3.12
CA THR A 92 -7.83 -0.74 -4.33
C THR A 92 -8.68 -0.94 -5.59
N ASN A 93 -9.78 -1.69 -5.51
CA ASN A 93 -10.60 -2.00 -6.68
C ASN A 93 -11.39 -0.77 -7.13
N ALA A 94 -11.99 -0.04 -6.19
CA ALA A 94 -12.69 1.20 -6.52
C ALA A 94 -11.73 2.26 -7.11
N VAL A 95 -10.50 2.37 -6.60
CA VAL A 95 -9.51 3.31 -7.17
C VAL A 95 -9.06 2.86 -8.57
N LYS A 96 -8.93 1.55 -8.79
CA LYS A 96 -8.65 0.97 -10.12
C LYS A 96 -9.72 1.39 -11.13
N GLU A 97 -11.00 1.26 -10.77
CA GLU A 97 -12.13 1.66 -11.62
C GLU A 97 -12.09 3.16 -11.98
N GLU A 98 -11.73 4.02 -11.02
CA GLU A 98 -11.56 5.46 -11.27
C GLU A 98 -10.40 5.73 -12.24
N TRP A 99 -9.29 4.99 -12.12
CA TRP A 99 -8.16 5.10 -13.03
C TRP A 99 -8.53 4.68 -14.44
N GLU A 100 -9.12 3.49 -14.60
CA GLU A 100 -9.52 2.92 -15.89
C GLU A 100 -10.59 3.76 -16.60
N SER A 101 -11.38 4.52 -15.83
CA SER A 101 -12.36 5.50 -16.35
C SER A 101 -11.74 6.85 -16.70
N GLY A 102 -10.45 7.07 -16.44
CA GLY A 102 -9.75 8.34 -16.68
C GLY A 102 -10.14 9.46 -15.70
N ASN A 103 -10.71 9.14 -14.54
CA ASN A 103 -11.17 10.12 -13.55
C ASN A 103 -10.06 10.68 -12.67
N VAL A 104 -8.91 10.01 -12.63
CA VAL A 104 -7.74 10.35 -11.81
C VAL A 104 -6.48 10.36 -12.67
N ALA A 105 -5.49 11.17 -12.30
CA ALA A 105 -4.21 11.28 -13.01
C ALA A 105 -3.04 10.70 -12.21
N LEU A 106 -3.21 10.57 -10.90
CA LEU A 106 -2.25 9.98 -9.97
C LEU A 106 -2.98 9.01 -9.04
N MET A 107 -2.42 7.82 -8.87
CA MET A 107 -2.99 6.74 -8.07
C MET A 107 -1.91 6.11 -7.19
N HIS A 108 -2.25 5.79 -5.94
CA HIS A 108 -1.42 4.94 -5.09
C HIS A 108 -2.25 3.81 -4.48
N VAL A 109 -1.96 2.58 -4.91
CA VAL A 109 -2.67 1.36 -4.50
C VAL A 109 -1.68 0.20 -4.34
N TRP A 110 -2.20 -0.92 -3.86
CA TRP A 110 -1.46 -2.17 -3.78
C TRP A 110 -0.97 -2.64 -5.17
N ASN A 111 0.30 -3.05 -5.25
CA ASN A 111 0.90 -3.52 -6.51
C ASN A 111 0.28 -4.83 -7.05
N SER A 112 -0.54 -5.52 -6.25
CA SER A 112 -1.34 -6.66 -6.74
C SER A 112 -2.37 -6.23 -7.81
N ALA A 113 -2.75 -4.95 -7.86
CA ALA A 113 -3.62 -4.41 -8.91
C ALA A 113 -2.87 -4.03 -10.20
N ALA A 114 -1.53 -3.99 -10.18
CA ALA A 114 -0.74 -3.53 -11.33
C ALA A 114 -1.02 -4.35 -12.59
N ALA A 115 -1.22 -5.66 -12.43
CA ALA A 115 -1.42 -6.54 -13.57
C ALA A 115 -2.82 -6.40 -14.19
N SER A 116 -3.85 -6.16 -13.38
CA SER A 116 -5.20 -5.90 -13.89
C SER A 116 -5.39 -4.47 -14.41
N LEU A 117 -4.50 -3.53 -14.07
CA LEU A 117 -4.47 -2.20 -14.70
C LEU A 117 -3.90 -2.22 -16.13
N LEU A 118 -3.17 -3.29 -16.47
CA LEU A 118 -2.52 -3.46 -17.76
C LEU A 118 -3.16 -4.59 -18.59
N ASP A 119 -4.32 -5.09 -18.17
CA ASP A 119 -5.07 -6.10 -18.91
C ASP A 119 -5.92 -5.46 -20.04
N ASP A 120 -6.73 -6.26 -20.72
CA ASP A 120 -7.57 -5.80 -21.84
C ASP A 120 -9.00 -5.43 -21.42
N GLU A 121 -9.33 -5.43 -20.11
CA GLU A 121 -10.68 -5.13 -19.62
C GLU A 121 -10.96 -3.62 -19.53
N GLY A 122 -9.92 -2.82 -19.26
CA GLY A 122 -10.02 -1.35 -19.14
C GLY A 122 -10.03 -0.59 -20.47
N ASP A 123 -10.14 0.75 -20.38
CA ASP A 123 -9.97 1.63 -21.55
C ASP A 123 -8.54 1.52 -22.10
N GLN A 124 -8.43 1.17 -23.38
CA GLN A 124 -7.14 0.89 -24.01
C GLN A 124 -6.27 2.15 -24.16
N SER A 125 -6.88 3.34 -24.32
CA SER A 125 -6.12 4.59 -24.37
C SER A 125 -5.51 4.94 -23.01
N ILE A 126 -6.25 4.68 -21.93
CA ILE A 126 -5.75 4.86 -20.56
C ILE A 126 -4.65 3.84 -20.26
N LYS A 127 -4.82 2.59 -20.67
CA LYS A 127 -3.78 1.56 -20.56
C LYS A 127 -2.48 1.97 -21.25
N GLU A 128 -2.56 2.44 -22.50
CA GLU A 128 -1.40 2.90 -23.29
C GLU A 128 -0.66 4.07 -22.62
N ASP A 129 -1.38 4.92 -21.89
CA ASP A 129 -0.82 6.05 -21.14
C ASP A 129 -0.44 5.72 -19.68
N THR A 130 -0.80 4.53 -19.19
CA THR A 130 -0.53 4.11 -17.80
C THR A 130 0.96 3.85 -17.59
N ARG A 131 1.53 4.43 -16.53
CA ARG A 131 2.91 4.21 -16.13
C ARG A 131 2.97 3.73 -14.69
N LEU A 132 3.48 2.52 -14.49
CA LEU A 132 3.78 2.01 -13.16
C LEU A 132 5.06 2.67 -12.64
N ALA A 133 4.96 3.30 -11.48
CA ALA A 133 6.07 4.00 -10.85
C ALA A 133 6.35 3.41 -9.45
N PRO A 134 7.60 3.47 -8.98
CA PRO A 134 7.90 3.11 -7.61
C PRO A 134 7.19 4.00 -6.60
N SER A 135 6.94 3.47 -5.39
CA SER A 135 6.33 4.27 -4.32
C SER A 135 7.24 5.46 -3.95
N PRO A 136 6.65 6.66 -3.76
CA PRO A 136 7.41 7.86 -3.46
C PRO A 136 7.97 7.86 -2.04
N THR A 137 9.02 8.64 -1.82
CA THR A 137 9.49 9.01 -0.46
C THR A 137 8.60 10.10 0.14
N VAL A 138 8.78 10.42 1.42
CA VAL A 138 8.04 11.51 2.09
C VAL A 138 8.93 12.24 3.09
N GLY A 139 8.72 13.55 3.26
CA GLY A 139 9.32 14.35 4.33
C GLY A 139 10.85 14.40 4.29
N GLY A 140 11.44 14.32 3.09
CA GLY A 140 12.90 14.27 2.91
C GLY A 140 13.55 12.93 3.31
N GLY A 141 12.75 11.89 3.56
CA GLY A 141 13.24 10.53 3.81
C GLY A 141 13.82 9.89 2.55
N SER A 142 14.65 8.86 2.72
CA SER A 142 15.25 8.10 1.60
C SER A 142 14.51 6.80 1.28
N LYS A 143 13.72 6.29 2.23
CA LYS A 143 12.92 5.06 2.05
C LYS A 143 11.58 5.40 1.41
N PRO A 144 11.09 4.57 0.46
CA PRO A 144 9.71 4.69 0.01
C PRO A 144 8.74 4.65 1.19
N ALA A 145 7.71 5.48 1.16
CA ALA A 145 6.61 5.47 2.12
C ALA A 145 5.62 4.35 1.73
N THR A 146 6.07 3.10 1.87
CA THR A 146 5.29 1.87 1.66
C THR A 146 5.79 0.78 2.60
N THR A 147 5.19 -0.41 2.57
CA THR A 147 5.63 -1.57 3.35
C THR A 147 5.68 -2.83 2.49
N LEU A 148 6.68 -3.67 2.72
CA LEU A 148 6.76 -4.99 2.09
C LEU A 148 5.88 -5.97 2.85
N TRP A 149 5.03 -6.69 2.12
CA TRP A 149 4.13 -7.70 2.66
C TRP A 149 4.51 -9.08 2.14
N TRP A 150 4.31 -10.08 3.00
CA TRP A 150 4.64 -11.47 2.71
C TRP A 150 3.45 -12.34 3.11
N ASP A 151 3.04 -13.21 2.21
CA ASP A 151 2.14 -14.30 2.56
C ASP A 151 2.97 -15.46 3.10
N GLY A 152 2.67 -15.84 4.34
CA GLY A 152 3.31 -16.96 5.03
C GLY A 152 2.58 -18.27 4.76
N ILE A 153 3.29 -19.38 4.97
CA ILE A 153 2.72 -20.73 4.91
C ILE A 153 2.68 -21.28 6.33
N GLY A 154 1.50 -21.74 6.76
CA GLY A 154 1.28 -22.37 8.05
C GLY A 154 0.85 -23.83 7.90
N ILE A 155 1.38 -24.71 8.75
CA ILE A 155 0.92 -26.10 8.88
C ILE A 155 0.21 -26.22 10.23
N ALA A 156 -1.02 -26.72 10.23
CA ALA A 156 -1.81 -26.83 11.44
C ALA A 156 -1.19 -27.85 12.41
N THR A 157 -1.20 -27.54 13.71
CA THR A 157 -0.55 -28.36 14.76
C THR A 157 -1.21 -29.73 14.98
N ASN A 158 -2.41 -29.93 14.46
CA ASN A 158 -3.14 -31.20 14.50
C ASN A 158 -2.93 -32.07 13.25
N THR A 159 -2.02 -31.68 12.35
CA THR A 159 -1.62 -32.48 11.19
C THR A 159 -0.72 -33.63 11.65
N SER A 160 -0.91 -34.83 11.12
CA SER A 160 0.01 -35.95 11.40
C SER A 160 1.42 -35.64 10.89
N ASP A 161 2.45 -36.16 11.55
CA ASP A 161 3.84 -35.91 11.18
C ASP A 161 4.14 -36.20 9.71
N ALA A 162 3.62 -37.33 9.19
CA ALA A 162 3.78 -37.71 7.79
C ALA A 162 3.16 -36.67 6.82
N ASN A 163 1.98 -36.15 7.14
CA ASN A 163 1.33 -35.14 6.32
C ASN A 163 2.02 -33.78 6.49
N ALA A 164 2.46 -33.42 7.69
CA ALA A 164 3.18 -32.19 7.94
C ALA A 164 4.51 -32.15 7.16
N GLU A 165 5.25 -33.26 7.15
CA GLU A 165 6.47 -33.39 6.34
C GLU A 165 6.18 -33.27 4.84
N ALA A 166 5.17 -34.00 4.35
CA ALA A 166 4.78 -33.96 2.94
C ALA A 166 4.34 -32.55 2.51
N SER A 167 3.50 -31.88 3.32
CA SER A 167 3.06 -30.51 3.09
C SER A 167 4.23 -29.54 3.12
N PHE A 168 5.13 -29.63 4.09
CA PHE A 168 6.30 -28.77 4.18
C PHE A 168 7.18 -28.89 2.92
N ARG A 169 7.51 -30.11 2.50
CA ARG A 169 8.31 -30.37 1.30
C ARG A 169 7.65 -29.80 0.05
N ALA A 170 6.34 -30.01 -0.12
CA ALA A 170 5.60 -29.50 -1.28
C ALA A 170 5.55 -27.97 -1.28
N LEU A 171 5.23 -27.35 -0.15
CA LEU A 171 5.02 -25.91 -0.03
C LEU A 171 6.33 -25.12 -0.16
N VAL A 172 7.40 -25.57 0.50
CA VAL A 172 8.73 -24.95 0.38
C VAL A 172 9.31 -25.16 -1.01
N GLY A 173 9.18 -26.37 -1.57
CA GLY A 173 9.60 -26.65 -2.93
C GLY A 173 8.88 -25.77 -3.95
N ALA A 174 7.56 -25.58 -3.78
CA ALA A 174 6.79 -24.68 -4.62
C ALA A 174 7.22 -23.23 -4.47
N ALA A 175 7.45 -22.75 -3.24
CA ALA A 175 7.86 -21.38 -2.95
C ALA A 175 9.25 -21.03 -3.52
N GLN A 176 10.16 -22.01 -3.60
CA GLN A 176 11.54 -21.83 -4.10
C GLN A 176 11.70 -22.10 -5.60
N SER A 177 10.68 -22.63 -6.27
CA SER A 177 10.75 -22.91 -7.70
C SER A 177 10.66 -21.62 -8.54
N SER A 178 11.75 -21.27 -9.23
CA SER A 178 11.76 -20.20 -10.23
C SER A 178 10.83 -20.51 -11.40
N ASP A 179 10.74 -21.77 -11.82
CA ASP A 179 9.87 -22.17 -12.94
C ASP A 179 8.40 -21.95 -12.60
N LEU A 180 7.96 -22.30 -11.39
CA LEU A 180 6.60 -22.02 -10.95
C LEU A 180 6.35 -20.51 -10.79
N ALA A 181 7.37 -19.76 -10.38
CA ALA A 181 7.28 -18.31 -10.25
C ALA A 181 7.11 -17.64 -11.62
N ASN A 182 7.94 -18.02 -12.59
CA ASN A 182 8.01 -17.40 -13.91
C ASN A 182 6.84 -17.84 -14.82
N ASN A 183 6.21 -18.98 -14.56
CA ASN A 183 5.00 -19.41 -15.27
C ASN A 183 3.68 -18.90 -14.65
N ASN A 184 3.73 -18.24 -13.48
CA ASN A 184 2.56 -17.70 -12.78
C ASN A 184 2.81 -16.26 -12.30
N LEU A 185 3.33 -15.41 -13.20
CA LEU A 185 3.78 -14.04 -12.91
C LEU A 185 2.70 -13.15 -12.29
N MET A 186 1.43 -13.46 -12.55
CA MET A 186 0.25 -12.71 -12.09
C MET A 186 -0.08 -12.87 -10.60
N LEU A 187 0.34 -13.99 -9.98
CA LEU A 187 -0.25 -14.39 -8.70
C LEU A 187 0.54 -13.89 -7.48
N LEU A 188 1.87 -13.91 -7.53
CA LEU A 188 2.73 -13.55 -6.40
C LEU A 188 4.12 -13.12 -6.89
N TYR A 189 4.53 -11.88 -6.59
CA TYR A 189 5.90 -11.42 -6.79
C TYR A 189 6.84 -12.21 -5.88
N ARG A 190 7.80 -12.96 -6.45
CA ARG A 190 8.73 -13.77 -5.67
C ARG A 190 10.11 -13.15 -5.62
N LEU A 191 10.59 -12.85 -4.43
CA LEU A 191 11.98 -12.42 -4.22
C LEU A 191 12.92 -13.63 -4.07
N ILE A 192 12.96 -14.49 -5.10
CA ILE A 192 13.84 -15.68 -5.14
C ILE A 192 14.86 -15.56 -6.27
N LYS A 193 15.98 -16.28 -6.15
CA LYS A 193 17.00 -16.34 -7.21
C LYS A 193 16.39 -16.97 -8.49
N GLY A 194 16.60 -16.33 -9.63
CA GLY A 194 16.09 -16.79 -10.93
C GLY A 194 14.65 -16.39 -11.23
N TYR A 195 14.00 -15.61 -10.35
CA TYR A 195 12.76 -14.93 -10.70
C TYR A 195 13.04 -13.79 -11.67
N GLU A 196 12.29 -13.73 -12.76
CA GLU A 196 12.36 -12.66 -13.75
C GLU A 196 11.15 -11.74 -13.56
N PRO A 197 11.33 -10.55 -12.97
CA PRO A 197 10.24 -9.62 -12.75
C PRO A 197 9.73 -9.12 -14.10
N GLY A 198 8.47 -9.45 -14.43
CA GLY A 198 7.77 -8.85 -15.57
C GLY A 198 7.45 -7.37 -15.35
N ASP A 199 6.74 -6.76 -16.29
CA ASP A 199 6.49 -5.30 -16.34
C ASP A 199 5.78 -4.72 -15.10
N THR A 200 5.09 -5.58 -14.34
CA THR A 200 4.31 -5.21 -13.15
C THR A 200 5.10 -5.25 -11.85
N ALA A 201 6.26 -5.91 -11.84
CA ALA A 201 7.04 -6.18 -10.62
C ALA A 201 8.04 -5.05 -10.28
N GLY A 202 8.33 -4.15 -11.22
CA GLY A 202 9.32 -3.07 -11.07
C GLY A 202 9.16 -2.27 -9.78
N PRO A 203 7.96 -1.74 -9.43
CA PRO A 203 7.75 -0.99 -8.19
C PRO A 203 8.04 -1.79 -6.91
N VAL A 204 7.77 -3.10 -6.89
CA VAL A 204 8.03 -3.98 -5.73
C VAL A 204 9.52 -4.22 -5.57
N VAL A 205 10.22 -4.49 -6.69
CA VAL A 205 11.68 -4.69 -6.70
C VAL A 205 12.40 -3.41 -6.28
N ASP A 206 11.97 -2.23 -6.76
CA ASP A 206 12.52 -0.94 -6.31
C ASP A 206 12.35 -0.75 -4.79
N ALA A 207 11.14 -0.98 -4.28
CA ALA A 207 10.86 -0.85 -2.86
C ALA A 207 11.74 -1.77 -2.00
N ALA A 208 11.95 -3.02 -2.45
CA ALA A 208 12.85 -3.96 -1.79
C ALA A 208 14.31 -3.49 -1.83
N ASN A 209 14.80 -3.08 -3.00
CA ASN A 209 16.19 -2.62 -3.17
C ASN A 209 16.51 -1.35 -2.39
N ARG A 210 15.54 -0.45 -2.20
CA ARG A 210 15.68 0.77 -1.38
C ARG A 210 15.50 0.53 0.11
N GLY A 211 15.36 -0.72 0.55
CA GLY A 211 15.34 -1.09 1.96
C GLY A 211 14.07 -0.66 2.69
N THR A 212 12.94 -0.68 1.98
CA THR A 212 11.60 -0.49 2.56
C THR A 212 11.39 -1.47 3.70
N SER A 213 10.80 -1.00 4.79
CA SER A 213 10.54 -1.85 5.94
C SER A 213 9.46 -2.91 5.62
N PRO A 214 9.64 -4.18 6.03
CA PRO A 214 8.55 -5.13 6.02
C PRO A 214 7.45 -4.67 6.96
N TYR A 215 6.21 -5.05 6.66
CA TYR A 215 5.11 -4.84 7.59
C TYR A 215 5.43 -5.58 8.91
N PRO A 216 5.32 -4.91 10.08
CA PRO A 216 5.73 -5.54 11.33
C PRO A 216 4.89 -6.77 11.66
N SER A 217 5.53 -7.84 12.13
CA SER A 217 4.91 -9.15 12.35
C SER A 217 5.10 -9.71 13.77
N PHE A 218 5.46 -8.86 14.74
CA PHE A 218 5.69 -9.30 16.12
C PHE A 218 4.38 -9.45 16.92
N PRO A 219 4.25 -10.40 17.86
CA PRO A 219 2.97 -10.70 18.53
C PRO A 219 2.25 -9.51 19.19
N PRO A 220 2.93 -8.55 19.86
CA PRO A 220 2.26 -7.37 20.42
C PRO A 220 1.75 -6.39 19.34
N TYR A 221 2.25 -6.49 18.12
CA TYR A 221 1.96 -5.56 17.04
C TYR A 221 0.59 -5.78 16.41
N GLU A 222 0.10 -7.00 16.31
CA GLU A 222 -1.18 -7.28 15.64
C GLU A 222 -2.40 -6.58 16.29
N PRO A 223 -2.64 -6.69 17.61
CA PRO A 223 -3.71 -5.93 18.26
C PRO A 223 -3.45 -4.41 18.24
N TYR A 224 -2.19 -3.99 18.22
CA TYR A 224 -1.81 -2.58 18.18
C TYR A 224 -2.08 -1.96 16.80
N ALA A 225 -1.67 -2.62 15.73
CA ALA A 225 -1.92 -2.26 14.34
C ALA A 225 -3.41 -2.22 14.05
N TRP A 226 -4.18 -3.20 14.53
CA TRP A 226 -5.65 -3.16 14.46
C TRP A 226 -6.19 -1.87 15.07
N SER A 227 -5.69 -1.48 16.24
CA SER A 227 -6.13 -0.29 16.96
C SER A 227 -5.74 1.03 16.29
N ILE A 228 -4.59 1.09 15.60
CA ILE A 228 -4.17 2.23 14.79
C ILE A 228 -5.08 2.35 13.57
N LYS A 229 -5.30 1.22 12.87
CA LYS A 229 -6.07 1.18 11.63
C LYS A 229 -7.51 1.68 11.80
N HIS A 230 -8.12 1.39 12.94
CA HIS A 230 -9.48 1.86 13.24
C HIS A 230 -9.54 3.30 13.80
N ARG A 231 -8.42 3.87 14.28
CA ARG A 231 -8.37 5.23 14.83
C ARG A 231 -7.99 6.31 13.80
N ALA A 232 -7.24 5.96 12.76
CA ALA A 232 -6.82 6.89 11.71
C ALA A 232 -8.01 7.64 11.06
N CYS A 233 -9.13 6.95 10.80
CA CYS A 233 -10.35 7.57 10.26
C CYS A 233 -10.88 8.72 11.13
N GLY A 234 -10.90 8.55 12.46
CA GLY A 234 -11.45 9.54 13.37
C GLY A 234 -10.66 10.85 13.38
N ILE A 235 -9.34 10.76 13.16
CA ILE A 235 -8.45 11.92 13.15
C ILE A 235 -8.57 12.68 11.82
N LEU A 236 -8.64 11.98 10.70
CA LEU A 236 -8.69 12.59 9.36
C LEU A 236 -10.04 13.25 9.05
N THR A 237 -11.13 12.69 9.54
CA THR A 237 -12.48 13.12 9.11
C THR A 237 -13.19 14.05 10.08
N ARG A 238 -12.68 14.19 11.32
CA ARG A 238 -13.37 14.82 12.47
C ARG A 238 -14.83 14.32 12.68
N LYS A 239 -15.25 13.23 12.03
CA LYS A 239 -16.62 12.69 12.04
C LYS A 239 -16.71 11.47 12.97
N ARG A 240 -17.75 11.41 13.81
CA ARG A 240 -18.04 10.26 14.70
C ARG A 240 -18.48 8.98 13.96
N VAL A 241 -18.60 9.01 12.64
CA VAL A 241 -19.14 7.92 11.80
C VAL A 241 -18.33 6.62 11.94
N CYS A 242 -17.03 6.71 12.25
CA CYS A 242 -16.13 5.55 12.40
C CYS A 242 -16.20 4.82 13.76
N ARG A 243 -17.10 5.20 14.69
CA ARG A 243 -17.25 4.52 16.00
C ARG A 243 -18.04 3.20 15.95
N LYS A 244 -18.79 2.92 14.87
CA LYS A 244 -19.69 1.75 14.82
C LYS A 244 -18.97 0.39 14.80
N SER A 245 -17.68 0.33 14.52
CA SER A 245 -16.88 -0.90 14.53
C SER A 245 -16.10 -1.15 15.84
N VAL A 246 -16.19 -0.25 16.83
CA VAL A 246 -15.53 -0.41 18.15
C VAL A 246 -16.54 -0.90 19.20
N GLY A 247 -17.27 -1.97 18.87
CA GLY A 247 -18.16 -2.65 19.78
C GLY A 247 -17.46 -3.83 20.45
N ARG A 248 -17.06 -3.62 21.72
CA ARG A 248 -16.59 -4.62 22.72
C ARG A 248 -15.34 -5.43 22.37
N CYS A 249 -14.21 -4.96 22.89
CA CYS A 249 -13.27 -5.80 23.66
C CYS A 249 -13.02 -5.07 24.98
#